data_AF-A0A1F8QSZ3-F1
#
_entry.id   AF-A0A1F8QSZ3-F1
#
_cell.length_a   1.000
_cell.length_b   1.000
_cell.length_c   1.000
_cell.angle_alpha   90.00
_cell.angle_beta   90.00
_cell.angle_gamma   90.00
#
_symmetry.space_group_name_H-M   'P 1'
#
loop_
_entity.id
_entity.type
_entity.pdbx_description
1 polymer ?
#
loop_
_entity_poly.entity_id
_entity_poly.type
_entity_poly.pdbx_seq_one_letter_code
_entity_poly.pdbx_strand_id
1 'polypeptide(L)'
;MLRKLITFSILGAVFLFVVGSALAEGPPSTNIELEPSYYNGEVYLLAIPSAKSSNPNQAVFACFNLGPDLTDQTTGPYGTLYVILAPGATQVACPDGSLRHDHVLSAIPGTPGYSPRWRIILATPGDAFDPAIMPLTSTEAVEVAVASGQLVLTDTGIVFNAPVIGQAGR
;
A
#
# COMPACT_ATOMS: atom_id res chain seq x y z
N MET A 1 -23.04 72.13 20.97
CA MET A 1 -24.46 71.73 21.02
C MET A 1 -24.70 70.60 20.03
N LEU A 2 -25.49 69.63 20.46
CA LEU A 2 -26.07 68.50 19.71
C LEU A 2 -25.15 67.32 19.29
N ARG A 3 -25.13 66.34 20.19
CA ARG A 3 -24.77 64.93 19.99
C ARG A 3 -25.61 64.32 18.86
N LYS A 4 -24.99 63.52 18.00
CA LYS A 4 -25.66 62.42 17.27
C LYS A 4 -24.91 61.11 17.53
N LEU A 5 -25.55 60.26 18.35
CA LEU A 5 -25.31 58.82 18.42
C LEU A 5 -25.68 58.21 17.06
N ILE A 6 -24.80 57.39 16.47
CA ILE A 6 -25.21 56.32 15.56
C ILE A 6 -24.33 55.08 15.85
N THR A 7 -24.92 54.21 16.68
CA THR A 7 -25.02 52.74 16.58
C THR A 7 -23.82 51.93 16.08
N PHE A 8 -23.23 51.17 17.02
CA PHE A 8 -22.46 49.96 16.76
C PHE A 8 -23.36 48.88 16.13
N SER A 9 -23.00 48.38 14.95
CA SER A 9 -23.50 47.09 14.44
C SER A 9 -22.35 46.09 14.43
N ILE A 10 -22.34 45.23 15.44
CA ILE A 10 -21.61 43.96 15.45
C ILE A 10 -22.38 43.02 14.53
N LEU A 11 -21.86 42.72 13.35
CA LEU A 11 -22.28 41.54 12.60
C LEU A 11 -21.17 40.49 12.75
N GLY A 12 -21.41 39.55 13.67
CA GLY A 12 -20.56 38.38 13.85
C GLY A 12 -20.58 37.54 12.57
N ALA A 13 -19.41 37.29 12.01
CA ALA A 13 -19.23 36.23 11.03
C ALA A 13 -19.40 34.90 11.77
N VAL A 14 -20.57 34.28 11.63
CA VAL A 14 -20.79 32.90 12.01
C VAL A 14 -19.94 32.04 11.09
N PHE A 15 -18.84 31.52 11.60
CA PHE A 15 -18.09 30.43 10.99
C PHE A 15 -19.01 29.21 10.97
N LEU A 16 -19.66 28.97 9.82
CA LEU A 16 -20.30 27.70 9.52
C LEU A 16 -19.18 26.67 9.37
N PHE A 17 -18.92 25.93 10.45
CA PHE A 17 -18.26 24.63 10.35
C PHE A 17 -19.09 23.79 9.38
N VAL A 18 -18.56 23.55 8.17
CA VAL A 18 -19.04 22.47 7.32
C VAL A 18 -18.76 21.19 8.11
N VAL A 19 -19.81 20.66 8.72
CA VAL A 19 -19.81 19.30 9.28
C VAL A 19 -19.47 18.39 8.11
N GLY A 20 -18.29 17.77 8.17
CA GLY A 20 -17.86 16.80 7.18
C GLY A 20 -18.99 15.80 6.96
N SER A 21 -19.41 15.64 5.72
CA SER A 21 -20.21 14.49 5.33
C SER A 21 -19.33 13.27 5.56
N ALA A 22 -19.47 12.65 6.73
CA ALA A 22 -19.13 11.25 6.90
C ALA A 22 -20.03 10.51 5.91
N LEU A 23 -19.50 10.22 4.72
CA LEU A 23 -20.05 9.17 3.90
C LEU A 23 -20.01 7.93 4.79
N ALA A 24 -21.19 7.45 5.17
CA ALA A 24 -21.31 6.20 5.87
C ALA A 24 -20.70 5.14 4.97
N GLU A 25 -19.46 4.75 5.27
CA GLU A 25 -18.86 3.55 4.73
C GLU A 25 -19.82 2.40 5.08
N GLY A 26 -20.30 1.71 4.04
CA GLY A 26 -21.17 0.55 4.22
C GLY A 26 -20.51 -0.51 5.12
N PRO A 27 -21.26 -1.54 5.53
CA PRO A 27 -20.67 -2.62 6.32
C PRO A 27 -19.42 -3.16 5.61
N PRO A 28 -18.31 -3.40 6.35
CA PRO A 28 -17.07 -3.88 5.75
C PRO A 28 -17.35 -5.16 4.95
N SER A 29 -16.78 -5.26 3.74
CA SER A 29 -17.04 -6.43 2.90
C SER A 29 -16.50 -7.68 3.60
N THR A 30 -17.28 -8.76 3.64
CA THR A 30 -16.86 -10.05 4.20
C THR A 30 -15.79 -10.76 3.37
N ASN A 31 -15.29 -10.14 2.31
CA ASN A 31 -14.35 -10.73 1.38
C ASN A 31 -12.93 -10.33 1.76
N ILE A 32 -12.08 -11.32 1.99
CA ILE A 32 -10.63 -11.14 2.12
C ILE A 32 -10.10 -10.51 0.83
N GLU A 33 -9.20 -9.53 0.94
CA GLU A 33 -8.52 -9.02 -0.24
C GLU A 33 -7.44 -10.00 -0.67
N LEU A 34 -7.44 -10.36 -1.95
CA LEU A 34 -6.47 -11.27 -2.53
C LEU A 34 -5.65 -10.51 -3.56
N GLU A 35 -4.34 -10.47 -3.35
CA GLU A 35 -3.43 -9.80 -4.28
C GLU A 35 -2.46 -10.81 -4.90
N PRO A 36 -2.33 -10.83 -6.23
CA PRO A 36 -1.31 -11.62 -6.88
C PRO A 36 0.08 -11.08 -6.51
N SER A 37 1.04 -11.99 -6.40
CA SER A 37 2.43 -11.67 -6.07
C SER A 37 3.36 -12.66 -6.75
N TYR A 38 4.46 -12.18 -7.30
CA TYR A 38 5.47 -13.02 -7.93
C TYR A 38 6.38 -13.67 -6.89
N TYR A 39 6.76 -14.93 -7.16
CA TYR A 39 7.86 -15.61 -6.53
C TYR A 39 8.54 -16.50 -7.57
N ASN A 40 9.79 -16.19 -7.91
CA ASN A 40 10.62 -16.95 -8.86
C ASN A 40 9.93 -17.29 -10.20
N GLY A 41 9.25 -16.30 -10.78
CA GLY A 41 8.55 -16.44 -12.07
C GLY A 41 7.12 -16.98 -11.97
N GLU A 42 6.71 -17.45 -10.80
CA GLU A 42 5.37 -17.98 -10.56
C GLU A 42 4.49 -16.95 -9.82
N VAL A 43 3.17 -17.05 -9.99
CA VAL A 43 2.22 -16.18 -9.29
C VAL A 43 1.63 -16.91 -8.09
N TYR A 44 1.72 -16.27 -6.93
CA TYR A 44 1.10 -16.66 -5.66
C TYR A 44 0.05 -15.63 -5.24
N LEU A 45 -0.84 -16.03 -4.33
CA LEU A 45 -1.85 -15.15 -3.77
C LEU A 45 -1.51 -14.81 -2.32
N LEU A 46 -1.36 -13.52 -2.04
CA LEU A 46 -1.43 -12.97 -0.69
C LEU A 46 -2.89 -12.80 -0.30
N ALA A 47 -3.26 -13.29 0.88
CA ALA A 47 -4.49 -12.90 1.53
C ALA A 47 -4.18 -11.75 2.48
N ILE A 48 -4.80 -10.58 2.29
CA ILE A 48 -4.63 -9.40 3.15
C ILE A 48 -5.87 -9.27 4.03
N PRO A 49 -5.85 -9.80 5.26
CA PRO A 49 -7.02 -9.78 6.11
C PRO A 49 -7.34 -8.34 6.50
N SER A 50 -8.63 -7.99 6.46
CA SER A 50 -9.13 -6.66 6.88
C SER A 50 -8.71 -5.47 6.01
N ALA A 51 -8.11 -5.67 4.82
CA ALA A 51 -7.90 -4.59 3.84
C ALA A 51 -9.21 -3.90 3.39
N LYS A 52 -10.35 -4.58 3.57
CA LYS A 52 -11.71 -4.05 3.30
C LYS A 52 -12.50 -3.75 4.58
N SER A 53 -11.81 -3.70 5.72
CA SER A 53 -12.44 -3.34 6.98
C SER A 53 -12.73 -1.83 7.03
N SER A 54 -13.60 -1.40 7.93
CA SER A 54 -13.78 0.01 8.31
C SER A 54 -12.96 0.38 9.56
N ASN A 55 -12.00 -0.49 9.95
CA ASN A 55 -11.16 -0.25 11.11
C ASN A 55 -10.28 0.99 10.89
N PRO A 56 -10.34 2.00 11.78
CA PRO A 56 -9.55 3.23 11.66
C PRO A 56 -8.05 3.01 11.83
N ASN A 57 -7.62 1.86 12.37
CA ASN A 57 -6.21 1.53 12.58
C ASN A 57 -5.63 0.72 11.40
N GLN A 58 -6.09 0.97 10.17
CA GLN A 58 -5.53 0.33 8.99
C GLN A 58 -4.28 1.04 8.52
N ALA A 59 -3.25 0.26 8.17
CA ALA A 59 -2.13 0.77 7.40
C ALA A 59 -2.61 0.99 5.95
N VAL A 60 -2.35 2.18 5.43
CA VAL A 60 -2.58 2.53 4.03
C VAL A 60 -1.22 2.87 3.44
N PHE A 61 -0.88 2.23 2.34
CA PHE A 61 0.36 2.52 1.62
C PHE A 61 0.04 2.77 0.15
N ALA A 62 0.51 3.90 -0.37
CA ALA A 62 0.11 4.42 -1.68
C ALA A 62 -1.41 4.41 -1.87
N CYS A 63 -1.96 3.44 -2.61
CA CYS A 63 -3.39 3.33 -2.91
C CYS A 63 -4.02 2.02 -2.36
N PHE A 64 -3.31 1.30 -1.49
CA PHE A 64 -3.71 -0.02 -0.98
C PHE A 64 -3.90 -0.01 0.54
N ASN A 65 -4.89 -0.77 0.98
CA ASN A 65 -5.14 -1.03 2.40
C ASN A 65 -4.45 -2.33 2.79
N LEU A 66 -3.63 -2.29 3.84
CA LEU A 66 -2.78 -3.43 4.26
C LEU A 66 -3.37 -4.19 5.46
N GLY A 67 -4.59 -3.85 5.87
CA GLY A 67 -5.18 -4.34 7.12
C GLY A 67 -4.62 -3.60 8.34
N PRO A 68 -4.65 -4.19 9.55
CA PRO A 68 -4.21 -3.52 10.76
C PRO A 68 -2.77 -3.04 10.65
N ASP A 69 -2.50 -1.80 11.06
CA ASP A 69 -1.15 -1.26 11.11
C ASP A 69 -0.32 -1.97 12.19
N LEU A 70 0.75 -2.66 11.76
CA LEU A 70 1.67 -3.36 12.64
C LEU A 70 3.07 -2.71 12.65
N THR A 71 3.20 -1.47 12.18
CA THR A 71 4.48 -0.77 12.08
C THR A 71 5.17 -0.64 13.45
N ASP A 72 4.41 -0.42 14.52
CA ASP A 72 4.94 -0.37 15.89
C ASP A 72 5.24 -1.75 16.49
N GLN A 73 4.79 -2.83 15.84
CA GLN A 73 5.06 -4.22 16.24
C GLN A 73 6.38 -4.69 15.63
N THR A 74 7.49 -4.13 16.10
CA THR A 74 8.84 -4.37 15.51
C THR A 74 9.47 -5.72 15.87
N THR A 75 8.83 -6.52 16.73
CA THR A 75 9.37 -7.79 17.21
C THR A 75 8.90 -8.97 16.35
N GLY A 76 9.79 -9.93 16.09
CA GLY A 76 9.49 -11.18 15.37
C GLY A 76 9.93 -11.19 13.90
N PRO A 77 9.96 -12.37 13.25
CA PRO A 77 10.45 -12.51 11.88
C PRO A 77 9.44 -11.95 10.87
N TYR A 78 9.95 -11.27 9.84
CA TYR A 78 9.22 -10.85 8.66
C TYR A 78 9.99 -11.22 7.38
N GLY A 79 9.25 -11.51 6.32
CA GLY A 79 9.78 -11.58 4.96
C GLY A 79 9.89 -10.19 4.35
N THR A 80 10.53 -10.10 3.19
CA THR A 80 10.54 -8.89 2.37
C THR A 80 9.48 -9.01 1.29
N LEU A 81 8.63 -7.99 1.18
CA LEU A 81 7.75 -7.78 0.05
C LEU A 81 8.26 -6.57 -0.72
N TYR A 82 8.77 -6.79 -1.92
CA TYR A 82 9.03 -5.67 -2.82
C TYR A 82 7.71 -5.24 -3.46
N VAL A 83 7.40 -3.95 -3.33
CA VAL A 83 6.28 -3.31 -4.02
C VAL A 83 6.88 -2.44 -5.12
N ILE A 84 6.68 -2.84 -6.38
CA ILE A 84 7.24 -2.15 -7.54
C ILE A 84 6.20 -1.20 -8.12
N LEU A 85 6.40 0.10 -7.92
CA LEU A 85 5.60 1.16 -8.53
C LEU A 85 6.36 1.76 -9.72
N ALA A 86 6.21 1.14 -10.89
CA ALA A 86 6.90 1.54 -12.12
C ALA A 86 6.04 1.30 -13.38
N PRO A 87 6.27 2.05 -14.47
CA PRO A 87 5.67 1.73 -15.78
C PRO A 87 5.95 0.27 -16.18
N GLY A 88 4.93 -0.45 -16.62
CA GLY A 88 5.04 -1.88 -16.97
C GLY A 88 4.65 -2.83 -15.84
N ALA A 89 4.34 -2.35 -14.63
CA ALA A 89 3.73 -3.18 -13.59
C ALA A 89 2.38 -3.78 -14.04
N THR A 90 2.09 -5.01 -13.63
CA THR A 90 1.06 -5.86 -14.22
C THR A 90 0.01 -6.40 -13.25
N GLN A 91 0.24 -6.37 -11.94
CA GLN A 91 -0.59 -7.10 -10.98
C GLN A 91 -1.78 -6.28 -10.47
N VAL A 92 -1.57 -5.38 -9.52
CA VAL A 92 -2.65 -4.70 -8.80
C VAL A 92 -2.80 -3.28 -9.31
N ALA A 93 -4.03 -2.86 -9.61
CA ALA A 93 -4.33 -1.49 -10.03
C ALA A 93 -4.92 -0.69 -8.87
N CYS A 94 -4.50 0.56 -8.72
CA CYS A 94 -5.16 1.49 -7.82
C CYS A 94 -6.63 1.69 -8.22
N PRO A 95 -7.57 1.78 -7.26
CA PRO A 95 -8.99 2.00 -7.56
C PRO A 95 -9.29 3.27 -8.38
N ASP A 96 -8.41 4.27 -8.28
CA ASP A 96 -8.50 5.53 -9.03
C ASP A 96 -7.95 5.44 -10.46
N GLY A 97 -7.39 4.29 -10.86
CA GLY A 97 -6.80 4.05 -12.16
C GLY A 97 -5.45 4.74 -12.40
N SER A 98 -4.87 5.39 -11.38
CA SER A 98 -3.67 6.21 -11.54
C SER A 98 -2.37 5.41 -11.69
N LEU A 99 -2.26 4.26 -11.01
CA LEU A 99 -1.05 3.44 -10.94
C LEU A 99 -1.36 1.94 -10.88
N ARG A 100 -0.45 1.12 -11.42
CA ARG A 100 -0.36 -0.32 -11.13
C ARG A 100 0.90 -0.60 -10.32
N HIS A 101 0.90 -1.68 -9.57
CA HIS A 101 2.07 -2.19 -8.88
C HIS A 101 2.18 -3.70 -8.98
N ASP A 102 3.43 -4.17 -8.92
CA ASP A 102 3.78 -5.58 -8.78
C ASP A 102 4.30 -5.86 -7.38
N HIS A 103 3.99 -7.05 -6.88
CA HIS A 103 4.48 -7.62 -5.64
C HIS A 103 5.50 -8.71 -5.95
N VAL A 104 6.66 -8.67 -5.28
CA VAL A 104 7.65 -9.75 -5.35
C VAL A 104 7.98 -10.22 -3.94
N LEU A 105 7.70 -11.50 -3.68
CA LEU A 105 7.89 -12.15 -2.40
C LEU A 105 9.34 -12.63 -2.26
N SER A 106 9.93 -12.45 -1.08
CA SER A 106 11.23 -13.06 -0.78
C SER A 106 11.16 -14.54 -0.40
N ALA A 107 9.96 -15.05 -0.10
CA ALA A 107 9.74 -16.43 0.36
C ALA A 107 8.28 -16.85 0.18
N ILE A 108 7.99 -18.14 0.26
CA ILE A 108 6.64 -18.71 0.26
C ILE A 108 6.54 -19.84 1.32
N PRO A 109 5.34 -20.32 1.68
CA PRO A 109 5.20 -21.41 2.64
C PRO A 109 6.04 -22.61 2.23
N GLY A 110 6.86 -23.10 3.17
CA GLY A 110 7.78 -24.22 2.96
C GLY A 110 9.19 -23.84 2.51
N THR A 111 9.48 -22.57 2.23
CA THR A 111 10.84 -22.10 1.94
C THR A 111 11.49 -21.45 3.18
N PRO A 112 12.82 -21.50 3.32
CA PRO A 112 13.52 -20.77 4.36
C PRO A 112 13.16 -19.27 4.34
N GLY A 113 13.03 -18.66 5.52
CA GLY A 113 12.74 -17.23 5.66
C GLY A 113 11.28 -16.84 5.46
N TYR A 114 10.37 -17.78 5.19
CA TYR A 114 8.94 -17.46 5.11
C TYR A 114 8.37 -17.02 6.46
N SER A 115 7.62 -15.92 6.41
CA SER A 115 6.77 -15.40 7.48
C SER A 115 5.47 -14.89 6.84
N PRO A 116 4.30 -15.02 7.49
CA PRO A 116 3.08 -14.36 7.01
C PRO A 116 3.11 -12.83 7.25
N ARG A 117 4.19 -12.32 7.85
CA ARG A 117 4.47 -10.90 8.06
C ARG A 117 5.45 -10.41 7.02
N TRP A 118 5.14 -9.27 6.43
CA TRP A 118 5.94 -8.67 5.38
C TRP A 118 6.38 -7.28 5.78
N ARG A 119 7.66 -6.98 5.57
CA ARG A 119 8.17 -5.61 5.51
C ARG A 119 8.12 -5.13 4.07
N ILE A 120 7.53 -3.98 3.85
CA ILE A 120 7.41 -3.38 2.51
C ILE A 120 8.69 -2.63 2.16
N ILE A 121 9.32 -3.06 1.08
CA ILE A 121 10.38 -2.31 0.42
C ILE A 121 9.81 -1.77 -0.88
N LEU A 122 9.69 -0.45 -0.96
CA LEU A 122 9.21 0.22 -2.16
C LEU A 122 10.31 0.25 -3.21
N ALA A 123 10.04 -0.23 -4.41
CA ALA A 123 10.90 -0.08 -5.57
C ALA A 123 10.27 0.90 -6.56
N THR A 124 11.01 1.95 -6.93
CA THR A 124 10.60 2.95 -7.94
C THR A 124 11.63 3.04 -9.06
N PRO A 125 11.26 3.56 -10.26
CA PRO A 125 12.19 3.83 -11.34
C PRO A 125 13.42 4.63 -10.87
N GLY A 126 14.61 4.14 -11.19
CA GLY A 126 15.86 4.89 -11.10
C GLY A 126 16.17 5.65 -12.39
N ASP A 127 17.29 6.36 -12.41
CA ASP A 127 17.68 7.21 -13.54
C ASP A 127 17.91 6.43 -14.85
N ALA A 128 18.25 5.15 -14.77
CA ALA A 128 18.48 4.29 -15.92
C ALA A 128 17.26 3.46 -16.34
N PHE A 129 16.09 3.68 -15.71
CA PHE A 129 14.92 2.82 -15.88
C PHE A 129 14.46 2.70 -17.34
N ASP A 130 14.35 1.46 -17.81
CA ASP A 130 13.75 1.06 -19.08
C ASP A 130 12.53 0.17 -18.80
N PRO A 131 11.31 0.57 -19.22
CA PRO A 131 10.10 -0.25 -19.06
C PRO A 131 10.22 -1.67 -19.67
N ALA A 132 11.14 -1.91 -20.60
CA ALA A 132 11.35 -3.22 -21.21
C ALA A 132 11.83 -4.31 -20.22
N ILE A 133 12.31 -3.94 -19.04
CA ILE A 133 12.72 -4.92 -18.00
C ILE A 133 11.53 -5.52 -17.25
N MET A 134 10.33 -4.96 -17.39
CA MET A 134 9.15 -5.35 -16.63
C MET A 134 8.38 -6.50 -17.31
N PRO A 135 7.70 -7.37 -16.53
CA PRO A 135 7.66 -7.40 -15.07
C PRO A 135 8.91 -8.07 -14.46
N LEU A 136 9.30 -7.64 -13.26
CA LEU A 136 10.30 -8.33 -12.45
C LEU A 136 9.60 -9.33 -11.53
N THR A 137 9.93 -10.61 -11.66
CA THR A 137 9.15 -11.70 -11.03
C THR A 137 9.93 -12.51 -9.99
N SER A 138 11.10 -12.02 -9.55
CA SER A 138 11.96 -12.66 -8.54
C SER A 138 12.76 -11.62 -7.79
N THR A 139 13.19 -11.94 -6.57
CA THR A 139 14.04 -11.05 -5.77
C THR A 139 15.38 -10.78 -6.43
N GLU A 140 15.95 -11.81 -7.08
CA GLU A 140 17.19 -11.70 -7.84
C GLU A 140 17.04 -10.72 -9.01
N ALA A 141 15.91 -10.73 -9.72
CA ALA A 141 15.64 -9.77 -10.79
C ALA A 141 15.51 -8.33 -10.26
N VAL A 142 14.88 -8.14 -9.09
CA VAL A 142 14.83 -6.83 -8.41
C VAL A 142 16.23 -6.35 -8.04
N GLU A 143 17.06 -7.22 -7.45
CA GLU A 143 18.43 -6.88 -7.05
C GLU A 143 19.32 -6.52 -8.25
N VAL A 144 19.19 -7.25 -9.37
CA VAL A 144 19.89 -6.94 -10.62
C VAL A 144 19.43 -5.58 -11.18
N ALA A 145 18.13 -5.29 -11.15
CA ALA A 145 17.60 -4.00 -11.57
C ALA A 145 18.14 -2.85 -10.70
N VAL A 146 18.25 -3.06 -9.38
CA VAL A 146 18.83 -2.06 -8.47
C VAL A 146 20.33 -1.87 -8.73
N ALA A 147 21.09 -2.95 -8.88
CA ALA A 147 22.53 -2.88 -9.14
C ALA A 147 22.87 -2.19 -10.47
N SER A 148 21.95 -2.21 -11.44
CA SER A 148 22.09 -1.55 -12.75
C SER A 148 21.48 -0.13 -12.79
N GLY A 149 20.97 0.38 -11.67
CA GLY A 149 20.35 1.71 -11.58
C GLY A 149 18.97 1.81 -12.23
N GLN A 150 18.36 0.68 -12.60
CA GLN A 150 17.01 0.62 -13.15
C GLN A 150 15.97 0.89 -12.07
N LEU A 151 16.20 0.41 -10.84
CA LEU A 151 15.31 0.64 -9.70
C LEU A 151 16.06 1.26 -8.52
N VAL A 152 15.32 2.01 -7.70
CA VAL A 152 15.76 2.51 -6.40
C VAL A 152 14.87 1.90 -5.33
N LEU A 153 15.47 1.38 -4.25
CA LEU A 153 14.74 0.82 -3.12
C LEU A 153 14.62 1.83 -1.99
N THR A 154 13.42 1.95 -1.43
CA THR A 154 13.13 2.71 -0.21
C THR A 154 12.49 1.78 0.80
N ASP A 155 13.13 1.62 1.95
CA ASP A 155 12.50 0.94 3.08
C ASP A 155 11.41 1.83 3.68
N THR A 156 10.18 1.35 3.66
CA THR A 156 9.01 2.12 4.13
C THR A 156 8.83 2.07 5.64
N GLY A 157 9.48 1.09 6.32
CA GLY A 157 9.20 0.78 7.72
C GLY A 157 7.89 0.04 7.96
N ILE A 158 6.98 -0.02 6.98
CA ILE A 158 5.65 -0.61 7.11
C ILE A 158 5.77 -2.13 7.21
N VAL A 159 5.12 -2.68 8.23
CA VAL A 159 4.98 -4.13 8.42
C VAL A 159 3.50 -4.47 8.47
N PHE A 160 3.11 -5.52 7.76
CA PHE A 160 1.72 -5.99 7.74
C PHE A 160 1.63 -7.51 7.69
N ASN A 161 0.44 -8.03 7.99
CA ASN A 161 0.12 -9.45 7.91
C ASN A 161 -0.57 -9.75 6.58
N ALA A 162 0.05 -10.60 5.76
CA ALA A 162 -0.60 -11.17 4.59
C ALA A 162 -0.08 -12.58 4.32
N PRO A 163 -0.71 -13.64 4.86
CA PRO A 163 -0.28 -15.00 4.54
C PRO A 163 -0.40 -15.28 3.04
N VAL A 164 0.59 -15.98 2.50
CA VAL A 164 0.49 -16.61 1.18
C VAL A 164 -0.41 -17.82 1.30
N ILE A 165 -1.47 -17.87 0.49
CA ILE A 165 -2.49 -18.93 0.58
C ILE A 165 -2.35 -20.02 -0.49
N GLY A 166 -1.49 -19.81 -1.50
CA GLY A 166 -1.22 -20.78 -2.54
C GLY A 166 -0.71 -20.15 -3.83
N GLN A 167 -0.34 -21.00 -4.78
CA GLN A 167 -0.03 -20.59 -6.15
C GLN A 167 -1.33 -20.29 -6.89
N ALA A 168 -1.39 -19.19 -7.64
CA ALA A 168 -2.58 -18.84 -8.41
C ALA A 168 -2.87 -19.93 -9.47
N GLY A 169 -4.12 -20.38 -9.53
CA GLY A 169 -4.58 -21.36 -10.53
C GLY A 169 -4.24 -22.83 -10.24
N ARG A 170 -3.84 -23.17 -9.01
CA ARG A 170 -3.64 -24.55 -8.55
C ARG A 170 -4.51 -24.90 -7.34
#